data_AF-A0A6I1QMH7-F1
#
_entry.id   AF-A0A6I1QMH7-F1
#
_cell.length_a   1.000
_cell.length_b   1.000
_cell.length_c   1.000
_cell.angle_alpha   90.00
_cell.angle_beta   90.00
_cell.angle_gamma   90.00
#
_symmetry.space_group_name_H-M   'P 1'
#
loop_
_entity.id
_entity.type
_entity.pdbx_description
1 polymer ?
#
loop_
_entity_poly.entity_id
_entity_poly.type
_entity_poly.pdbx_seq_one_letter_code
_entity_poly.pdbx_strand_id
1 'polypeptide(L)'
;MAIPFRDVSEQDVAPGLAAFLRFLGEPGNKGVRGALFIVDGDGQPIEFTFSRVDVAAPFLWRSGEAARNAVAALTRILFNATTQVPDLVIALAEEVPASLFSDDLEVKVPLCRLGPSPSPDQSDGTPDFYWATPQPEEGTPARLVLQSLFSRGPIAEPFERAAVGLNEAFGSG
;
A
#
# COMPACT_ATOMS: atom_id res chain seq x y z
N MET A 1 36.27 -9.51 25.36
CA MET A 1 36.15 -8.06 25.06
C MET A 1 35.05 -7.92 24.02
N ALA A 2 34.08 -7.03 24.25
CA ALA A 2 33.04 -6.73 23.27
C ALA A 2 33.58 -5.76 22.22
N ILE A 3 33.14 -5.93 20.97
CA ILE A 3 33.50 -5.03 19.87
C ILE A 3 32.75 -3.72 20.08
N PRO A 4 33.43 -2.57 20.18
CA PRO A 4 32.75 -1.29 20.18
C PRO A 4 32.14 -1.05 18.81
N PHE A 5 30.83 -0.86 18.76
CA PHE A 5 30.11 -0.45 17.56
C PHE A 5 29.30 0.81 17.87
N ARG A 6 28.98 1.56 16.82
CA ARG A 6 28.04 2.70 16.87
C ARG A 6 26.87 2.33 15.99
N ASP A 7 25.68 2.39 16.56
CA ASP A 7 24.47 2.26 15.77
C ASP A 7 24.30 3.54 14.95
N VAL A 8 24.45 3.42 13.64
CA VAL A 8 24.26 4.54 12.71
C VAL A 8 22.78 4.86 12.50
N SER A 9 21.89 3.95 12.88
CA SER A 9 20.43 4.07 12.79
C SER A 9 19.84 5.02 13.84
N GLU A 10 20.55 5.26 14.96
CA GLU A 10 20.05 6.11 16.07
C GLU A 10 20.14 7.63 15.78
N GLN A 11 20.74 8.06 14.67
CA GLN A 11 20.96 9.49 14.39
C GLN A 11 20.02 10.12 13.37
N ASP A 12 19.31 9.33 12.57
CA ASP A 12 18.35 9.87 11.61
C ASP A 12 16.96 9.90 12.22
N VAL A 13 16.39 11.12 12.30
CA VAL A 13 15.00 11.36 12.65
C VAL A 13 14.14 10.47 11.78
N ALA A 14 13.38 9.57 12.42
CA ALA A 14 12.63 8.52 11.75
C ALA A 14 11.87 9.08 10.53
N PRO A 15 12.26 8.71 9.30
CA PRO A 15 11.42 8.98 8.16
C PRO A 15 10.10 8.28 8.45
N GLY A 16 8.99 9.02 8.34
CA GLY A 16 7.66 8.61 8.81
C GLY A 16 7.17 7.24 8.33
N LEU A 17 5.93 6.91 8.62
CA LEU A 17 5.38 5.59 8.28
C LEU A 17 4.70 5.62 6.91
N ALA A 18 5.03 4.64 6.06
CA ALA A 18 4.34 4.42 4.79
C ALA A 18 3.55 3.11 4.85
N ALA A 19 2.29 3.16 4.44
CA ALA A 19 1.43 2.00 4.33
C ALA A 19 1.20 1.63 2.87
N PHE A 20 1.36 0.35 2.56
CA PHE A 20 1.21 -0.24 1.24
C PHE A 20 -0.08 -1.07 1.20
N LEU A 21 -1.02 -0.65 0.36
CA LEU A 21 -2.28 -1.36 0.12
C LEU A 21 -2.13 -2.32 -1.06
N ARG A 22 -2.23 -3.62 -0.78
CA ARG A 22 -2.16 -4.68 -1.80
C ARG A 22 -3.45 -5.47 -1.82
N PHE A 23 -4.00 -5.71 -3.01
CA PHE A 23 -5.18 -6.54 -3.23
C PHE A 23 -4.89 -7.68 -4.19
N LEU A 24 -5.42 -8.86 -3.89
CA LEU A 24 -5.32 -10.05 -4.73
C LEU A 24 -6.74 -10.63 -4.93
N GLY A 25 -7.15 -10.74 -6.20
CA GLY A 25 -8.40 -11.41 -6.55
C GLY A 25 -8.30 -12.92 -6.36
N GLU A 26 -9.36 -13.54 -5.87
CA GLU A 26 -9.45 -15.00 -5.82
C GLU A 26 -9.90 -15.59 -7.16
N PRO A 27 -9.42 -16.81 -7.51
CA PRO A 27 -9.85 -17.50 -8.72
C PRO A 27 -11.39 -17.68 -8.75
N GLY A 28 -11.98 -17.38 -9.90
CA GLY A 28 -13.43 -17.44 -10.09
C GLY A 28 -14.21 -16.26 -9.51
N ASN A 29 -13.52 -15.15 -9.17
CA ASN A 29 -14.14 -13.91 -8.67
C ASN A 29 -14.99 -14.12 -7.41
N LYS A 30 -14.59 -15.07 -6.57
CA LYS A 30 -15.30 -15.46 -5.34
C LYS A 30 -15.05 -14.50 -4.18
N GLY A 31 -13.91 -13.82 -4.20
CA GLY A 31 -13.47 -12.97 -3.11
C GLY A 31 -12.28 -12.11 -3.50
N VAL A 32 -11.97 -11.16 -2.64
CA VAL A 32 -10.76 -10.34 -2.70
C VAL A 32 -10.04 -10.50 -1.37
N ARG A 33 -8.75 -10.80 -1.44
CA ARG A 33 -7.82 -10.76 -0.29
C ARG A 33 -7.04 -9.47 -0.36
N GLY A 34 -6.66 -8.94 0.78
CA GLY A 34 -5.94 -7.68 0.79
C GLY A 34 -5.20 -7.46 2.10
N ALA A 35 -4.11 -6.71 1.98
CA ALA A 35 -3.24 -6.38 3.09
C ALA A 35 -2.93 -4.89 3.10
N LEU A 36 -2.77 -4.36 4.31
CA LEU A 36 -2.10 -3.11 4.60
C LEU A 36 -0.76 -3.45 5.25
N PHE A 37 0.31 -3.14 4.56
CA PHE A 37 1.67 -3.40 5.02
C PHE A 37 2.36 -2.08 5.34
N ILE A 38 2.69 -1.85 6.61
CA ILE A 38 3.29 -0.61 7.09
C ILE A 38 4.79 -0.82 7.27
N VAL A 39 5.56 0.10 6.71
CA VAL A 39 7.01 0.18 6.84
C VAL A 39 7.44 1.57 7.31
N ASP A 40 8.62 1.66 7.90
CA ASP A 40 9.31 2.94 8.07
C ASP A 40 10.01 3.37 6.77
N GLY A 41 10.64 4.55 6.77
CA GLY A 41 11.39 5.01 5.60
C GLY A 41 12.72 4.29 5.35
N ASP A 42 13.14 3.38 6.23
CA ASP A 42 14.22 2.42 5.96
C ASP A 42 13.70 1.16 5.24
N GLY A 43 12.38 1.00 5.10
CA GLY A 43 11.73 -0.18 4.52
C GLY A 43 11.55 -1.34 5.51
N GLN A 44 11.77 -1.11 6.80
CA GLN A 44 11.59 -2.13 7.83
C GLN A 44 10.10 -2.39 8.08
N PRO A 45 9.68 -3.67 8.19
CA PRO A 45 8.29 -4.01 8.50
C PRO A 45 7.91 -3.55 9.91
N ILE A 46 6.87 -2.74 10.02
CA ILE A 46 6.31 -2.27 11.29
C ILE A 46 5.01 -3.02 11.62
N GLU A 47 4.08 -3.09 10.67
CA GLU A 47 2.79 -3.74 10.87
C GLU A 47 2.33 -4.43 9.58
N PHE A 48 1.70 -5.60 9.72
CA PHE A 48 1.08 -6.31 8.61
C PHE A 48 -0.35 -6.69 8.99
N THR A 49 -1.32 -5.96 8.44
CA THR A 49 -2.76 -6.22 8.63
C THR A 49 -3.29 -6.87 7.36
N PHE A 50 -4.04 -7.97 7.46
CA PHE A 50 -4.62 -8.63 6.31
C PHE A 50 -6.05 -9.09 6.57
N SER A 51 -6.86 -9.14 5.51
CA SER A 51 -8.22 -9.64 5.58
C SER A 51 -8.71 -10.11 4.21
N ARG A 52 -9.90 -10.70 4.19
CA ARG A 52 -10.58 -11.19 2.99
C ARG A 52 -12.06 -10.80 3.07
N VAL A 53 -12.61 -10.45 1.92
CA VAL A 53 -14.06 -10.32 1.73
C VAL A 53 -14.50 -11.20 0.57
N ASP A 54 -15.69 -11.78 0.69
CA ASP A 54 -16.32 -12.48 -0.42
C ASP A 54 -17.08 -11.48 -1.30
N VAL A 55 -17.01 -11.67 -2.61
CA VAL A 55 -17.75 -10.84 -3.57
C VAL A 55 -19.16 -11.39 -3.67
N ALA A 56 -20.15 -10.58 -3.28
CA ALA A 56 -21.56 -10.96 -3.43
C ALA A 56 -21.88 -11.26 -4.91
N ALA A 57 -22.84 -12.16 -5.12
CA ALA A 57 -23.11 -12.78 -6.43
C ALA A 57 -23.10 -11.75 -7.59
N PRO A 58 -22.21 -11.90 -8.59
CA PRO A 58 -21.95 -10.85 -9.59
C PRO A 58 -23.18 -10.38 -10.39
N PHE A 59 -24.21 -11.23 -10.51
CA PHE A 59 -25.46 -10.89 -11.21
C PHE A 59 -26.28 -9.80 -10.50
N LEU A 60 -26.00 -9.50 -9.23
CA LEU A 60 -26.66 -8.45 -8.47
C LEU A 60 -26.07 -7.05 -8.76
N TRP A 61 -24.96 -6.98 -9.50
CA TRP A 61 -24.17 -5.77 -9.67
C TRP A 61 -24.01 -5.41 -11.15
N ARG A 62 -23.79 -4.12 -11.44
CA ARG A 62 -23.29 -3.75 -12.77
C ARG A 62 -21.84 -4.22 -12.93
N SER A 63 -21.40 -4.37 -14.17
CA SER A 63 -20.02 -4.76 -14.48
C SER A 63 -19.02 -3.87 -13.74
N GLY A 64 -18.09 -4.47 -12.99
CA GLY A 64 -17.06 -3.78 -12.21
C GLY A 64 -17.49 -3.25 -10.83
N GLU A 65 -18.79 -3.07 -10.56
CA GLU A 65 -19.25 -2.53 -9.26
C GLU A 65 -19.03 -3.52 -8.11
N ALA A 66 -19.17 -4.83 -8.35
CA ALA A 66 -18.97 -5.86 -7.33
C ALA A 66 -17.52 -5.87 -6.81
N ALA A 67 -16.54 -5.79 -7.72
CA ALA A 67 -15.12 -5.75 -7.37
C ALA A 67 -14.75 -4.45 -6.65
N ARG A 68 -15.26 -3.30 -7.14
CA ARG A 68 -15.08 -2.00 -6.48
C ARG A 68 -15.64 -2.02 -5.05
N ASN A 69 -16.84 -2.54 -4.87
CA ASN A 69 -17.47 -2.63 -3.55
C ASN A 69 -16.68 -3.53 -2.60
N ALA A 70 -16.19 -4.67 -3.09
CA ALA A 70 -15.34 -5.57 -2.31
C ALA A 70 -14.03 -4.90 -1.88
N VAL A 71 -13.33 -4.24 -2.81
CA VAL A 71 -12.11 -3.47 -2.49
C VAL A 71 -12.42 -2.38 -1.46
N ALA A 72 -13.50 -1.61 -1.65
CA ALA A 72 -13.89 -0.57 -0.70
C ALA A 72 -14.19 -1.12 0.70
N ALA A 73 -14.95 -2.21 0.80
CA ALA A 73 -15.25 -2.87 2.06
C ALA A 73 -13.96 -3.37 2.74
N LEU A 74 -13.06 -3.97 1.97
CA LEU A 74 -11.81 -4.50 2.47
C LEU A 74 -10.86 -3.38 2.93
N THR A 75 -10.74 -2.27 2.20
CA THR A 75 -9.97 -1.10 2.64
C THR A 75 -10.45 -0.59 3.99
N ARG A 76 -11.77 -0.50 4.22
CA ARG A 76 -12.33 -0.10 5.53
C ARG A 76 -11.94 -1.06 6.63
N ILE A 77 -12.02 -2.37 6.38
CA ILE A 77 -11.65 -3.40 7.35
C ILE A 77 -10.17 -3.25 7.71
N LEU A 78 -9.30 -3.11 6.71
CA LEU A 78 -7.86 -2.96 6.91
C LEU A 78 -7.55 -1.69 7.71
N PHE A 79 -8.06 -0.52 7.29
CA PHE A 79 -7.82 0.74 7.99
C PHE A 79 -8.33 0.75 9.42
N ASN A 80 -9.46 0.08 9.71
CA ASN A 80 -9.99 -0.01 11.07
C ASN A 80 -9.23 -1.04 11.94
N ALA A 81 -8.59 -2.03 11.34
CA ALA A 81 -7.87 -3.08 12.06
C ALA A 81 -6.42 -2.70 12.37
N THR A 82 -5.88 -1.69 11.69
CA THR A 82 -4.51 -1.22 11.87
C THR A 82 -4.35 -0.43 13.17
N THR A 83 -3.22 -0.64 13.85
CA THR A 83 -2.89 0.05 15.11
C THR A 83 -2.05 1.32 14.92
N GLN A 84 -1.23 1.36 13.86
CA GLN A 84 -0.43 2.53 13.51
C GLN A 84 -1.17 3.45 12.53
N VAL A 85 -1.00 4.77 12.69
CA VAL A 85 -1.48 5.75 11.70
C VAL A 85 -0.31 6.06 10.77
N PRO A 86 -0.36 5.66 9.48
CA PRO A 86 0.71 5.98 8.54
C PRO A 86 0.68 7.45 8.15
N ASP A 87 1.85 8.00 7.82
CA ASP A 87 1.98 9.34 7.25
C ASP A 87 1.64 9.36 5.75
N LEU A 88 1.78 8.22 5.07
CA LEU A 88 1.51 8.08 3.64
C LEU A 88 0.86 6.73 3.34
N VAL A 89 -0.14 6.71 2.46
CA VAL A 89 -0.72 5.47 1.92
C VAL A 89 -0.43 5.38 0.43
N ILE A 90 0.09 4.23 0.00
CA ILE A 90 0.42 3.92 -1.39
C ILE A 90 -0.38 2.68 -1.80
N ALA A 91 -1.17 2.80 -2.86
CA ALA A 91 -1.87 1.68 -3.48
C ALA A 91 -1.40 1.48 -4.92
N LEU A 92 -1.73 0.35 -5.55
CA LEU A 92 -1.47 0.16 -6.98
C LEU A 92 -2.64 0.69 -7.81
N ALA A 93 -2.34 1.47 -8.86
CA ALA A 93 -3.35 2.04 -9.75
C ALA A 93 -4.12 0.98 -10.55
N GLU A 94 -3.49 -0.18 -10.80
CA GLU A 94 -4.09 -1.33 -11.47
C GLU A 94 -5.09 -2.08 -10.58
N GLU A 95 -4.91 -2.01 -9.26
CA GLU A 95 -5.75 -2.71 -8.27
C GLU A 95 -6.86 -1.83 -7.73
N VAL A 96 -6.57 -0.53 -7.56
CA VAL A 96 -7.45 0.41 -6.90
C VAL A 96 -7.90 1.50 -7.89
N PRO A 97 -9.19 1.56 -8.24
CA PRO A 97 -9.69 2.59 -9.14
C PRO A 97 -9.64 3.97 -8.47
N ALA A 98 -9.44 5.02 -9.26
CA ALA A 98 -9.41 6.41 -8.77
C ALA A 98 -10.68 6.77 -8.00
N SER A 99 -11.82 6.26 -8.46
CA SER A 99 -13.14 6.53 -7.90
C SER A 99 -13.33 6.03 -6.47
N LEU A 100 -12.50 5.09 -6.01
CA LEU A 100 -12.59 4.58 -4.63
C LEU A 100 -12.39 5.71 -3.60
N PHE A 101 -11.39 6.56 -3.82
CA PHE A 101 -11.01 7.61 -2.87
C PHE A 101 -11.64 8.97 -3.18
N SER A 102 -12.33 9.10 -4.32
CA SER A 102 -13.14 10.30 -4.61
C SER A 102 -14.60 10.13 -4.17
N ASP A 103 -15.15 8.91 -4.28
CA ASP A 103 -16.59 8.71 -4.08
C ASP A 103 -16.93 7.83 -2.86
N ASP A 104 -16.11 6.81 -2.55
CA ASP A 104 -16.48 5.78 -1.56
C ASP A 104 -15.81 5.97 -0.19
N LEU A 105 -14.65 6.63 -0.14
CA LEU A 105 -13.80 6.77 1.04
C LEU A 105 -13.13 8.15 1.08
N GLU A 106 -13.33 8.87 2.18
CA GLU A 106 -12.54 10.06 2.50
C GLU A 106 -11.34 9.66 3.38
N VAL A 107 -10.13 9.88 2.88
CA VAL A 107 -8.87 9.56 3.58
C VAL A 107 -8.17 10.85 3.97
N LYS A 108 -7.81 10.98 5.24
CA LYS A 108 -7.21 12.21 5.81
C LYS A 108 -5.68 12.25 5.74
N VAL A 109 -5.05 11.11 5.49
CA VAL A 109 -3.61 10.99 5.29
C VAL A 109 -3.30 11.08 3.79
N PRO A 110 -2.15 11.63 3.40
CA PRO A 110 -1.69 11.61 2.02
C PRO A 110 -1.83 10.23 1.38
N LEU A 111 -2.50 10.15 0.24
CA LEU A 111 -2.74 8.91 -0.48
C LEU A 111 -2.44 9.09 -1.97
N CYS A 112 -1.63 8.17 -2.50
CA CYS A 112 -1.38 8.07 -3.93
C CYS A 112 -1.57 6.65 -4.44
N ARG A 113 -1.80 6.54 -5.75
CA ARG A 113 -1.76 5.29 -6.49
C ARG A 113 -0.52 5.27 -7.37
N LEU A 114 0.25 4.21 -7.26
CA LEU A 114 1.41 3.93 -8.05
C LEU A 114 0.98 3.35 -9.41
N GLY A 115 1.36 4.00 -10.49
CA GLY A 115 1.16 3.52 -11.85
C GLY A 115 1.97 2.25 -12.17
N PRO A 116 1.71 1.61 -13.32
CA PRO A 116 2.55 0.52 -13.79
C PRO A 116 4.01 0.98 -13.84
N SER A 117 4.93 0.08 -13.50
CA SER A 117 6.37 0.37 -13.59
C SER A 117 6.68 0.89 -15.01
N PRO A 118 7.46 1.97 -15.15
CA PRO A 118 7.82 2.47 -16.46
C PRO A 118 8.48 1.35 -17.27
N SER A 119 8.02 1.17 -18.50
CA SER A 119 8.68 0.29 -19.47
C SER A 119 10.16 0.69 -19.60
N PRO A 120 11.09 -0.24 -19.89
CA PRO A 120 12.52 0.05 -20.00
C PRO A 120 12.86 1.15 -21.05
N ASP A 121 11.92 1.51 -21.92
CA ASP A 121 12.05 2.57 -22.91
C ASP A 121 11.72 3.99 -22.37
N GLN A 122 11.20 4.13 -21.14
CA GLN A 122 10.96 5.43 -20.51
C GLN A 122 12.21 5.92 -19.79
N SER A 123 12.83 6.96 -20.36
CA SER A 123 14.19 7.40 -20.03
C SER A 123 14.39 8.04 -18.64
N ASP A 124 13.33 8.22 -17.85
CA ASP A 124 13.42 8.91 -16.55
C ASP A 124 13.22 8.00 -15.33
N GLY A 125 12.89 6.71 -15.53
CA GLY A 125 12.83 5.68 -14.48
C GLY A 125 11.95 5.98 -13.25
N THR A 126 11.22 7.08 -13.28
CA THR A 126 10.48 7.60 -12.13
C THR A 126 9.04 7.08 -12.21
N PRO A 127 8.53 6.42 -11.17
CA PRO A 127 7.19 5.89 -11.17
C PRO A 127 6.13 7.00 -11.20
N ASP A 128 5.05 6.74 -11.93
CA ASP A 128 3.90 7.65 -11.97
C ASP A 128 3.10 7.57 -10.67
N PHE A 129 2.92 8.70 -10.00
CA PHE A 129 2.06 8.81 -8.83
C PHE A 129 0.77 9.57 -9.15
N TYR A 130 -0.37 8.91 -8.95
CA TYR A 130 -1.69 9.48 -9.05
C TYR A 130 -2.22 9.79 -7.66
N TRP A 131 -2.08 11.05 -7.23
CA TRP A 131 -2.52 11.51 -5.92
C TRP A 131 -4.05 11.56 -5.84
N ALA A 132 -4.62 10.90 -4.82
CA ALA A 132 -6.05 10.97 -4.51
C ALA A 132 -6.36 12.09 -3.50
N THR A 133 -5.39 12.43 -2.66
CA THR A 133 -5.37 13.61 -1.78
C THR A 133 -4.41 14.65 -2.33
N PRO A 134 -4.32 15.87 -1.75
CA PRO A 134 -3.22 16.77 -2.08
C PRO A 134 -1.86 16.09 -1.89
N GLN A 135 -0.93 16.38 -2.80
CA GLN A 135 0.45 15.92 -2.69
C GLN A 135 1.09 16.50 -1.42
N PRO A 136 1.83 15.70 -0.64
CA PRO A 136 2.46 16.17 0.59
C PRO A 136 3.53 17.23 0.29
N GLU A 137 3.53 18.28 1.10
CA GLU A 137 4.49 19.38 1.02
C GLU A 137 5.92 18.92 1.37
N GLU A 138 6.92 19.67 0.90
CA GLU A 138 8.31 19.41 1.21
C GLU A 138 8.59 19.49 2.71
N GLY A 139 9.43 18.57 3.21
CA GLY A 139 9.77 18.47 4.64
C GLY A 139 8.72 17.83 5.53
N THR A 140 7.51 17.52 5.02
CA THR A 140 6.52 16.75 5.79
C THR A 140 6.95 15.29 5.97
N PRO A 141 6.56 14.60 7.07
CA PRO A 141 6.89 13.18 7.28
C PRO A 141 6.52 12.29 6.09
N ALA A 142 5.34 12.51 5.50
CA ALA A 142 4.85 11.82 4.30
C ALA A 142 5.76 12.01 3.08
N ARG A 143 6.31 13.21 2.88
CA ARG A 143 7.24 13.49 1.79
C ARG A 143 8.62 12.89 2.05
N LEU A 144 9.10 12.96 3.30
CA LEU A 144 10.38 12.40 3.72
C LEU A 144 10.39 10.88 3.58
N VAL A 145 9.35 10.17 4.06
CA VAL A 145 9.26 8.72 3.92
C VAL A 145 9.22 8.30 2.44
N LEU A 146 8.46 9.01 1.60
CA LEU A 146 8.40 8.72 0.17
C LEU A 146 9.77 8.86 -0.50
N GLN A 147 10.52 9.92 -0.17
CA GLN A 147 11.87 10.14 -0.71
C GLN A 147 12.86 9.08 -0.23
N SER A 148 12.83 8.74 1.06
CA SER A 148 13.68 7.70 1.63
C SER A 148 13.43 6.35 0.97
N LEU A 149 12.17 5.94 0.82
CA LEU A 149 11.82 4.68 0.15
C LEU A 149 12.27 4.67 -1.31
N PHE A 150 12.07 5.78 -2.04
CA PHE A 150 12.47 5.88 -3.44
C PHE A 150 13.99 5.85 -3.64
N SER A 151 14.76 6.46 -2.73
CA SER A 151 16.21 6.49 -2.82
C SER A 151 16.90 5.13 -2.58
N ARG A 152 16.20 4.18 -1.94
CA ARG A 152 16.78 2.93 -1.45
C ARG A 152 16.52 1.71 -2.34
N GLY A 153 15.57 1.79 -3.25
CA GLY A 153 15.24 0.66 -4.12
C GLY A 153 13.87 0.77 -4.78
N PRO A 154 13.40 -0.32 -5.40
CA PRO A 154 12.12 -0.33 -6.07
C PRO A 154 10.98 -0.21 -5.05
N ILE A 155 10.18 0.85 -5.17
CA ILE A 155 8.97 1.06 -4.37
C ILE A 155 7.91 -0.06 -4.55
N ALA A 156 8.12 -0.95 -5.51
CA ALA A 156 7.33 -2.15 -5.75
C ALA A 156 7.58 -3.27 -4.69
N GLU A 157 8.77 -3.32 -4.10
CA GLU A 157 9.18 -4.42 -3.20
C GLU A 157 8.23 -4.64 -2.00
N PRO A 158 7.72 -3.59 -1.32
CA PRO A 158 6.76 -3.79 -0.23
C PRO A 158 5.44 -4.41 -0.70
N PHE A 159 5.00 -4.17 -1.94
CA PHE A 159 3.82 -4.81 -2.50
C PHE A 159 4.05 -6.31 -2.76
N GLU A 160 5.25 -6.68 -3.22
CA GLU A 160 5.63 -8.08 -3.43
C GLU A 160 5.64 -8.83 -2.09
N ARG A 161 6.24 -8.23 -1.06
CA ARG A 161 6.22 -8.78 0.31
C ARG A 161 4.82 -8.92 0.86
N ALA A 162 3.97 -7.92 0.67
CA ALA A 162 2.58 -7.99 1.09
C ALA A 162 1.81 -9.10 0.36
N ALA A 163 2.08 -9.33 -0.93
CA ALA A 163 1.51 -10.42 -1.69
C ALA A 163 1.97 -11.79 -1.19
N VAL A 164 3.26 -11.95 -0.87
CA VAL A 164 3.80 -13.17 -0.23
C VAL A 164 3.10 -13.42 1.10
N GLY A 165 3.02 -12.41 1.98
CA GLY A 165 2.34 -12.52 3.27
C GLY A 165 0.86 -12.90 3.15
N LEU A 166 0.15 -12.35 2.16
CA LEU A 166 -1.23 -12.74 1.85
C LEU A 166 -1.35 -14.20 1.42
N ASN A 167 -0.42 -14.67 0.60
CA ASN A 167 -0.40 -16.05 0.16
C ASN A 167 -0.12 -16.99 1.33
N GLU A 168 0.83 -16.67 2.22
CA GLU A 168 1.12 -17.47 3.40
C GLU A 168 -0.07 -17.50 4.38
N ALA A 169 -0.70 -16.34 4.64
CA ALA A 169 -1.79 -16.22 5.60
C ALA A 169 -3.08 -16.94 5.17
N PHE A 170 -3.38 -16.92 3.87
CA PHE A 170 -4.57 -17.56 3.29
C PHE A 170 -4.25 -18.85 2.52
N GLY A 171 -3.01 -19.36 2.62
CA GLY A 171 -2.50 -20.43 1.78
C GLY A 171 -1.21 -21.07 2.30
N SER A 172 -1.39 -22.15 3.05
CA SER A 172 -0.63 -23.38 2.81
C SER A 172 -1.62 -24.54 2.89
N GLY A 173 -1.88 -25.13 1.74
CA GLY A 173 -2.70 -26.31 1.50
C GLY A 173 -2.51 -26.74 0.06
#